data_AF-A0A316A567-F1
#
_entry.id   AF-A0A316A567-F1
#
_cell.length_a   1.000
_cell.length_b   1.000
_cell.length_c   1.000
_cell.angle_alpha   90.00
_cell.angle_beta   90.00
_cell.angle_gamma   90.00
#
_symmetry.space_group_name_H-M   'P 1'
#
loop_
_entity.id
_entity.type
_entity.pdbx_description
1 polymer ?
#
loop_
_entity_poly.entity_id
_entity_poly.type
_entity_poly.pdbx_seq_one_letter_code
_entity_poly.pdbx_strand_id
1 'polypeptide(L)'
;MPEPAPEAQHDRQVLLQHIVSEVHAEHAGGDVDVVREALTRLIAERGFPEQPQKWVDDTAAELSQGRHVVVDRELGIDSPLEETSNTAENQSRQESR
;
A
#
# COMPACT_ATOMS: atom_id res chain seq x y z
N MET A 1 25.66 -5.27 6.67
CA MET A 1 25.00 -4.41 5.67
C MET A 1 24.85 -3.05 6.32
N PRO A 2 25.44 -1.96 5.79
CA PRO A 2 25.20 -0.63 6.36
C PRO A 2 23.73 -0.25 6.12
N GLU A 3 23.03 0.13 7.19
CA GLU A 3 21.70 0.70 7.10
C GLU A 3 21.76 1.97 6.24
N PRO A 4 20.81 2.21 5.32
CA PRO A 4 20.81 3.42 4.52
C PRO A 4 20.77 4.64 5.45
N ALA A 5 21.57 5.67 5.12
CA ALA A 5 21.57 6.91 5.88
C ALA A 5 20.13 7.45 5.99
N PRO A 6 19.71 7.97 7.16
CA PRO A 6 18.32 8.36 7.41
C PRO A 6 17.78 9.40 6.41
N GLU A 7 18.67 10.23 5.85
CA GLU A 7 18.35 11.22 4.82
C GLU A 7 17.95 10.56 3.49
N ALA A 8 18.67 9.52 3.05
CA ALA A 8 18.34 8.77 1.84
C ALA A 8 17.04 7.96 1.99
N GLN A 9 16.70 7.58 3.22
CA GLN A 9 15.44 6.88 3.52
C GLN A 9 14.23 7.83 3.50
N HIS A 10 14.40 9.06 3.99
CA HIS A 10 13.37 10.09 3.94
C HIS A 10 13.05 10.51 2.50
N ASP A 11 14.08 10.75 1.69
CA ASP A 11 13.94 11.12 0.28
C ASP A 11 13.18 10.03 -0.50
N ARG A 12 13.50 8.75 -0.22
CA ARG A 12 12.80 7.59 -0.76
C ARG A 12 11.30 7.59 -0.41
N GLN A 13 10.95 7.90 0.83
CA GLN A 13 9.57 7.93 1.30
C GLN A 13 8.77 9.05 0.62
N VAL A 14 9.35 10.25 0.54
CA VAL A 14 8.71 11.41 -0.11
C VAL A 14 8.40 11.10 -1.57
N LEU A 15 9.35 10.50 -2.29
CA LEU A 15 9.19 10.14 -3.69
C LEU A 15 8.14 9.03 -3.91
N LEU A 16 8.11 8.00 -3.04
CA LEU A 16 7.05 6.98 -3.09
C LEU A 16 5.67 7.59 -2.79
N GLN A 17 5.59 8.49 -1.80
CA GLN A 17 4.35 9.20 -1.51
C GLN A 17 3.88 10.04 -2.70
N HIS A 18 4.80 10.71 -3.39
CA HIS A 18 4.48 11.45 -4.62
C HIS A 18 3.93 10.52 -5.71
N ILE A 19 4.56 9.37 -5.95
CA ILE A 19 4.08 8.40 -6.94
C ILE A 19 2.66 7.94 -6.62
N VAL A 20 2.41 7.54 -5.37
CA VAL A 20 1.09 7.09 -4.92
C VAL A 20 0.03 8.19 -5.09
N SER A 21 0.37 9.43 -4.76
CA SER A 21 -0.52 10.58 -4.95
C SER A 21 -0.78 10.90 -6.43
N GLU A 22 0.23 10.78 -7.31
CA GLU A 22 0.07 10.93 -8.76
C GLU A 22 -0.88 9.85 -9.32
N VAL A 23 -0.67 8.58 -8.96
CA VAL A 23 -1.56 7.47 -9.39
C VAL A 23 -2.98 7.66 -8.86
N HIS A 24 -3.14 8.08 -7.60
CA HIS A 24 -4.46 8.35 -7.03
C HIS A 24 -5.20 9.44 -7.83
N ALA A 25 -4.54 10.55 -8.13
CA ALA A 25 -5.17 11.65 -8.85
C ALA A 25 -5.69 11.25 -10.25
N GLU A 26 -4.98 10.35 -10.94
CA GLU A 26 -5.30 9.96 -12.32
C GLU A 26 -6.20 8.72 -12.42
N HIS A 27 -6.07 7.77 -11.48
CA HIS A 27 -6.65 6.43 -11.58
C HIS A 27 -7.53 6.02 -10.39
N ALA A 28 -7.75 6.88 -9.39
CA ALA A 28 -8.60 6.57 -8.24
C ALA A 28 -10.01 6.13 -8.65
N GLY A 29 -10.49 5.05 -8.02
CA GLY A 29 -11.82 4.49 -8.33
C GLY A 29 -11.87 3.70 -9.66
N GLY A 30 -10.72 3.53 -10.32
CA GLY A 30 -10.59 2.81 -11.59
C GLY A 30 -10.38 1.31 -11.44
N ASP A 31 -10.05 0.67 -12.56
CA ASP A 31 -9.73 -0.75 -12.60
C ASP A 31 -8.39 -1.04 -11.88
N VAL A 32 -8.36 -2.12 -11.10
CA VAL A 32 -7.20 -2.46 -10.26
C VAL A 32 -5.97 -2.85 -11.08
N ASP A 33 -6.15 -3.51 -12.23
CA ASP A 33 -5.04 -3.90 -13.10
C ASP A 33 -4.42 -2.65 -13.76
N VAL A 34 -5.26 -1.68 -14.15
CA VAL A 34 -4.81 -0.38 -14.67
C VAL A 34 -4.03 0.41 -13.62
N VAL A 35 -4.56 0.50 -12.41
CA VAL A 35 -3.90 1.19 -11.29
C VAL A 35 -2.55 0.54 -10.96
N ARG A 36 -2.51 -0.80 -10.94
CA ARG A 36 -1.28 -1.57 -10.67
C ARG A 36 -0.21 -1.36 -11.74
N GLU A 37 -0.61 -1.37 -13.01
CA GLU A 37 0.31 -1.09 -14.13
C GLU A 37 0.86 0.33 -14.04
N ALA A 38 0.01 1.32 -13.80
CA ALA A 38 0.41 2.72 -13.63
C ALA A 38 1.40 2.91 -12.47
N LEU A 39 1.11 2.29 -11.31
CA LEU A 39 1.96 2.32 -10.13
C LEU A 39 3.34 1.70 -10.41
N THR A 40 3.37 0.50 -11.00
CA THR A 40 4.61 -0.21 -11.32
C THR A 40 5.47 0.57 -12.32
N ARG A 41 4.81 1.13 -13.33
CA ARG A 41 5.48 1.94 -14.37
C ARG A 41 6.13 3.19 -13.77
N LEU A 42 5.41 3.96 -12.95
CA LEU A 42 5.94 5.19 -12.35
C LEU A 42 7.11 4.91 -11.39
N ILE A 43 7.06 3.81 -10.62
CA ILE A 43 8.16 3.37 -9.78
C ILE A 43 9.41 3.10 -10.64
N ALA A 44 9.26 2.39 -11.75
CA ALA A 44 10.37 2.10 -12.67
C ALA A 44 10.90 3.37 -13.37
N GLU A 45 10.02 4.25 -13.85
CA GLU A 45 10.38 5.50 -14.52
C GLU A 45 11.16 6.46 -13.60
N ARG A 46 10.87 6.45 -12.30
CA ARG A 46 11.60 7.24 -11.28
C ARG A 46 12.89 6.57 -10.81
N GLY A 47 13.25 5.41 -11.36
CA GLY A 47 14.48 4.70 -11.03
C GLY A 47 14.48 4.08 -9.64
N PHE A 48 13.30 3.82 -9.07
CA PHE A 48 13.19 3.15 -7.78
C PHE A 48 13.51 1.66 -7.91
N PRO A 49 14.05 1.04 -6.84
CA PRO A 49 14.10 -0.41 -6.78
C PRO A 49 12.68 -0.98 -6.91
N GLU A 50 12.57 -2.17 -7.47
CA GLU A 50 11.30 -2.89 -7.52
C GLU A 50 10.72 -3.00 -6.10
N GLN A 51 9.47 -2.58 -5.93
CA GLN A 51 8.79 -2.73 -4.65
C GLN A 51 8.26 -4.16 -4.51
N PRO A 52 8.11 -4.68 -3.28
CA PRO A 52 7.53 -6.00 -3.07
C PRO A 52 6.17 -6.13 -3.76
N GLN A 53 5.95 -7.22 -4.51
CA GLN A 53 4.71 -7.43 -5.27
C GLN A 53 3.46 -7.29 -4.40
N LYS A 54 3.50 -7.83 -3.18
CA LYS A 54 2.43 -7.68 -2.20
C LYS A 54 2.09 -6.21 -1.88
N TRP A 55 3.11 -5.37 -1.70
CA TRP A 55 2.89 -3.95 -1.44
C TRP A 55 2.25 -3.26 -2.64
N VAL A 56 2.66 -3.62 -3.85
CA VAL A 56 2.10 -3.10 -5.11
C VAL A 56 0.63 -3.52 -5.25
N ASP A 57 0.31 -4.78 -5.03
CA ASP A 57 -1.06 -5.30 -5.11
C ASP A 57 -1.98 -4.68 -4.05
N ASP A 58 -1.55 -4.63 -2.79
CA ASP A 58 -2.33 -4.02 -1.69
C ASP A 58 -2.57 -2.54 -1.98
N THR A 59 -1.53 -1.79 -2.37
CA THR A 59 -1.65 -0.36 -2.70
C THR A 59 -2.57 -0.13 -3.90
N ALA A 60 -2.46 -0.94 -4.95
CA ALA A 60 -3.33 -0.83 -6.12
C ALA A 60 -4.80 -1.09 -5.76
N ALA A 61 -5.08 -2.07 -4.90
CA ALA A 61 -6.43 -2.38 -4.43
C ALA A 61 -7.03 -1.24 -3.57
N GLU A 62 -6.21 -0.57 -2.76
CA GLU A 62 -6.64 0.62 -2.00
C GLU A 62 -6.98 1.78 -2.95
N LEU A 63 -6.09 2.08 -3.89
CA LEU A 63 -6.23 3.17 -4.85
C LEU A 63 -7.40 2.93 -5.83
N SER A 64 -7.62 1.70 -6.27
CA SER A 64 -8.75 1.33 -7.14
C SER A 64 -10.10 1.50 -6.43
N GLN A 65 -10.12 1.47 -5.10
CA GLN A 65 -11.30 1.79 -4.29
C GLN A 65 -11.44 3.30 -4.02
N GLY A 66 -10.54 4.12 -4.56
CA GLY A 66 -10.49 5.57 -4.35
C GLY A 66 -9.95 5.98 -2.98
N ARG A 67 -9.42 5.04 -2.19
CA ARG A 67 -8.86 5.34 -0.87
C ARG A 67 -7.49 5.99 -1.01
N HIS A 68 -7.17 6.86 -0.07
CA HIS A 68 -5.89 7.55 -0.03
C HIS A 68 -4.88 6.69 0.73
N VAL A 69 -3.74 6.37 0.11
CA VAL A 69 -2.68 5.57 0.72
C VAL A 69 -1.56 6.49 1.20
N VAL A 70 -1.11 6.26 2.44
CA VAL A 70 0.05 6.94 3.04
C VAL A 70 1.20 5.95 3.11
N VAL A 71 2.35 6.34 2.58
CA VAL A 71 3.57 5.52 2.61
C VAL A 71 4.28 5.76 3.94
N ASP A 72 4.13 4.84 4.89
CA ASP A 72 4.79 4.93 6.21
C ASP A 72 6.18 4.26 6.22
N ARG A 73 7.00 4.69 7.19
CA ARG A 73 8.42 4.35 7.40
C ARG A 73 8.65 2.85 7.62
N GLU A 74 7.66 2.10 8.10
CA GLU A 74 7.81 0.69 8.51
C GLU A 74 7.53 -0.34 7.41
N LEU A 75 7.11 0.06 6.21
CA LEU A 75 6.80 -0.89 5.12
C LEU A 75 8.03 -1.40 4.34
N GLY A 76 9.23 -1.09 4.82
CA GLY A 76 10.45 -1.73 4.37
C GLY A 76 10.75 -2.96 5.21
N ILE A 77 10.59 -4.15 4.63
CA ILE A 77 10.98 -5.47 5.13
C ILE A 77 9.92 -6.14 6.04
N ASP A 78 9.25 -7.17 5.49
CA ASP A 78 8.67 -8.32 6.18
C ASP A 78 7.91 -8.02 7.49
N SER A 79 6.66 -7.57 7.36
CA SER A 79 5.68 -7.76 8.44
C SER A 79 4.54 -8.61 7.89
N PRO A 80 4.31 -9.83 8.44
CA PRO A 80 3.13 -10.59 8.10
C PRO A 80 1.93 -9.77 8.54
N LEU A 81 1.09 -9.38 7.58
CA LEU A 81 -0.22 -8.82 7.90
C LEU A 81 -0.93 -9.86 8.75
N GLU A 82 -1.11 -9.57 10.04
CA GLU A 82 -2.09 -10.29 10.83
C GLU A 82 -3.43 -10.19 10.11
N GLU A 83 -3.90 -11.35 9.71
CA GLU A 83 -5.22 -11.64 9.18
C GLU A 83 -6.27 -11.13 10.18
N THR A 84 -6.73 -9.88 10.04
CA THR A 84 -7.96 -9.46 10.70
C THR A 84 -9.16 -10.00 9.92
N SER A 85 -9.29 -11.33 9.90
CA SER A 85 -10.54 -12.03 9.66
C SER A 85 -11.44 -11.83 10.89
N ASN A 86 -12.00 -10.63 11.06
CA ASN A 86 -13.19 -10.49 11.91
C ASN A 86 -14.43 -10.66 11.04
N THR A 87 -14.67 -11.93 10.72
CA THR A 87 -15.96 -12.50 10.35
C THR A 87 -17.05 -11.90 11.23
N ALA A 88 -17.95 -11.15 10.61
CA ALA A 88 -19.26 -10.89 11.17
C ALA A 88 -20.01 -12.24 11.28
N GLU A 89 -20.12 -12.79 12.49
CA GLU A 89 -21.12 -13.81 12.78
C GLU A 89 -21.93 -13.44 14.02
N ASN A 90 -23.08 -12.86 13.72
CA ASN A 90 -24.21 -12.65 14.59
C ASN A 90 -24.86 -14.01 14.91
N GLN A 91 -25.00 -14.37 16.20
CA GLN A 91 -25.92 -15.37 16.83
C GLN A 91 -25.34 -15.74 18.22
N SER A 92 -26.02 -15.83 19.36
CA SER A 92 -27.44 -15.87 19.73
C SER A 92 -27.55 -15.76 21.27
N ARG A 93 -28.67 -15.22 21.75
CA ARG A 93 -29.43 -15.61 22.97
C ARG A 93 -28.72 -15.59 24.34
N GLN A 94 -29.15 -14.70 25.24
CA GLN A 94 -30.12 -15.01 26.30
C GLN A 94 -29.75 -16.24 27.15
N GLU A 95 -29.33 -15.99 28.41
CA GLU A 95 -29.70 -16.73 29.63
C GLU A 95 -29.00 -15.99 30.80
N SER A 96 -29.65 -15.08 31.53
CA SER A 96 -30.49 -15.37 32.71
C SER A 96 -29.79 -16.23 33.77
N ARG A 97 -29.16 -15.58 34.75
CA ARG A 97 -29.38 -15.87 36.19
C ARG A 97 -28.78 -14.81 37.10
#